data_AF-A0A1C4KQ49-F1
#
_entry.id   AF-A0A1C4KQ49-F1
#
_cell.length_a   1.000
_cell.length_b   1.000
_cell.length_c   1.000
_cell.angle_alpha   90.00
_cell.angle_beta   90.00
_cell.angle_gamma   90.00
#
_symmetry.space_group_name_H-M   'P 1'
#
loop_
_entity.id
_entity.type
_entity.pdbx_description
1 polymer ?
#
loop_
_entity_poly.entity_id
_entity_poly.type
_entity_poly.pdbx_seq_one_letter_code
_entity_poly.pdbx_strand_id
1 'polypeptide(L)'
;MARDAEGGTAGIVLAAGGGRRLGGRPKALLEYGGSPLVARAVALARAGGCGRVHVVTGAEAEGARAAGERAGAAPEAWVRNPAWESGMGSSLRAGLASLAGTGARAALVLLVDQPGITPEAVARVLAAYEGPATLAAAAYGGGRGHPVLLGAAHWTGVAAAAEGDRGGAGLPAGARAGGPARGVRGPVRPVRHRHPRGPAAAAGDVLRHARAGVAPRDISPEGPSH
;
A
#
# COMPACT_ATOMS: atom_id res chain seq x y z
N MET A 1 -9.80 5.93 -23.94
CA MET A 1 -8.56 6.63 -24.35
C MET A 1 -7.71 6.85 -23.12
N ALA A 2 -6.60 6.10 -23.05
CA ALA A 2 -5.66 6.09 -21.94
C ALA A 2 -5.02 7.47 -21.79
N ARG A 3 -5.15 8.06 -20.59
CA ARG A 3 -4.40 9.26 -20.21
C ARG A 3 -2.97 8.87 -19.83
N ASP A 4 -2.26 8.27 -20.77
CA ASP A 4 -0.81 8.12 -20.74
C ASP A 4 -0.21 9.39 -21.36
N ALA A 5 -0.26 10.50 -20.62
CA ALA A 5 0.48 11.70 -20.97
C ALA A 5 1.60 11.86 -19.93
N GLU A 6 2.82 11.54 -20.36
CA GLU A 6 4.13 11.89 -19.78
C GLU A 6 4.10 12.40 -18.33
N GLY A 7 4.22 11.44 -17.40
CA GLY A 7 4.31 11.68 -15.95
C GLY A 7 3.11 11.18 -15.14
N GLY A 8 2.54 10.03 -15.51
CA GLY A 8 1.41 9.41 -14.79
C GLY A 8 1.71 9.02 -13.33
N THR A 9 0.71 8.43 -12.68
CA THR A 9 0.84 7.87 -11.32
C THR A 9 1.48 6.48 -11.38
N ALA A 10 2.54 6.25 -10.61
CA ALA A 10 3.16 4.94 -10.48
C ALA A 10 2.62 4.20 -9.26
N GLY A 11 2.41 2.89 -9.36
CA GLY A 11 2.11 2.03 -8.23
C GLY A 11 3.38 1.61 -7.50
N ILE A 12 3.38 1.63 -6.17
CA ILE A 12 4.41 1.01 -5.31
C ILE A 12 3.74 -0.10 -4.53
N VAL A 13 4.19 -1.34 -4.71
CA VAL A 13 3.77 -2.50 -3.92
C VAL A 13 4.83 -2.78 -2.87
N LEU A 14 4.48 -2.64 -1.60
CA LEU A 14 5.37 -2.97 -0.48
C LEU A 14 5.23 -4.46 -0.13
N ALA A 15 6.27 -5.23 -0.46
CA ALA A 15 6.33 -6.69 -0.29
C ALA A 15 7.59 -7.15 0.48
N ALA A 16 8.26 -6.24 1.19
CA ALA A 16 9.57 -6.47 1.80
C ALA A 16 9.55 -7.20 3.16
N GLY A 17 8.37 -7.40 3.76
CA GLY A 17 8.25 -7.93 5.12
C GLY A 17 8.48 -9.44 5.22
N GLY A 18 9.37 -9.88 6.12
CA GLY A 18 9.63 -11.30 6.42
C GLY A 18 8.52 -12.03 7.18
N GLY A 19 7.30 -11.50 7.24
CA GLY A 19 6.14 -12.21 7.81
C GLY A 19 6.34 -12.76 9.23
N ARG A 20 7.04 -12.02 10.11
CA ARG A 20 7.40 -12.45 11.47
C ARG A 20 6.24 -13.05 12.30
N ARG A 21 4.99 -12.66 12.03
CA ARG A 21 3.79 -13.18 12.72
C ARG A 21 3.14 -14.41 12.07
N LEU A 22 3.61 -14.79 10.89
CA LEU A 22 3.21 -16.02 10.18
C LEU A 22 4.34 -17.05 10.26
N GLY A 23 5.06 -17.07 11.40
CA GLY A 23 6.17 -18.00 11.62
C GLY A 23 7.39 -17.72 10.75
N GLY A 24 7.61 -16.47 10.32
CA GLY A 24 8.77 -16.10 9.50
C GLY A 24 8.59 -16.34 8.00
N ARG A 25 7.39 -16.74 7.55
CA ARG A 25 7.10 -16.92 6.12
C ARG A 25 6.84 -15.57 5.45
N PRO A 26 7.65 -15.12 4.48
CA PRO A 26 7.43 -13.84 3.82
C PRO A 26 6.10 -13.83 3.09
N LYS A 27 5.29 -12.82 3.39
CA LYS A 27 3.90 -12.72 2.90
C LYS A 27 3.82 -12.67 1.38
N ALA A 28 4.83 -12.09 0.72
CA ALA A 28 4.91 -12.00 -0.74
C ALA A 28 4.76 -13.36 -1.44
N LEU A 29 5.26 -14.43 -0.80
CA LEU A 29 5.25 -15.80 -1.32
C LEU A 29 3.97 -16.57 -1.04
N LEU A 30 3.13 -16.08 -0.11
CA LEU A 30 1.90 -16.79 0.23
C LEU A 30 0.96 -16.78 -0.96
N GLU A 31 0.27 -17.89 -1.16
CA GLU A 31 -0.70 -18.04 -2.24
C GLU A 31 -2.12 -17.77 -1.74
N TYR A 32 -2.90 -17.09 -2.57
CA TYR A 32 -4.32 -16.88 -2.33
C TYR A 32 -5.07 -17.02 -3.65
N GLY A 33 -5.97 -18.01 -3.73
CA GLY A 33 -6.67 -18.35 -4.98
C GLY A 33 -5.70 -18.76 -6.09
N GLY A 34 -4.68 -19.57 -5.77
CA GLY A 34 -3.73 -20.14 -6.74
C GLY A 34 -2.65 -19.17 -7.26
N SER A 35 -2.55 -17.95 -6.73
CA SER A 35 -1.53 -16.98 -7.13
C SER A 35 -0.79 -16.42 -5.92
N PRO A 36 0.55 -16.23 -6.01
CA PRO A 36 1.32 -15.50 -5.01
C PRO A 36 0.75 -14.10 -4.77
N LEU A 37 0.74 -13.65 -3.50
CA LEU A 37 0.22 -12.34 -3.12
C LEU A 37 0.95 -11.20 -3.85
N VAL A 38 2.26 -11.34 -4.11
CA VAL A 38 3.02 -10.34 -4.88
C VAL A 38 2.49 -10.17 -6.30
N ALA A 39 2.17 -11.27 -7.00
CA ALA A 39 1.62 -11.23 -8.34
C ALA A 39 0.21 -10.62 -8.35
N ARG A 40 -0.62 -10.99 -7.36
CA ARG A 40 -1.95 -10.40 -7.19
C ARG A 40 -1.89 -8.89 -6.95
N ALA A 41 -0.96 -8.42 -6.13
CA ALA A 41 -0.81 -6.99 -5.85
C ALA A 41 -0.37 -6.20 -7.08
N VAL A 42 0.51 -6.76 -7.92
CA VAL A 42 0.88 -6.16 -9.22
C VAL A 42 -0.33 -6.11 -10.16
N ALA A 43 -1.06 -7.22 -10.30
CA ALA A 43 -2.25 -7.28 -11.14
C ALA A 43 -3.34 -6.30 -10.67
N LEU A 44 -3.56 -6.20 -9.35
CA LEU A 44 -4.48 -5.24 -8.74
C LEU A 44 -4.10 -3.79 -9.06
N ALA A 45 -2.81 -3.42 -8.92
CA ALA A 45 -2.35 -2.07 -9.23
C ALA A 45 -2.58 -1.72 -10.71
N ARG A 46 -2.26 -2.64 -11.62
CA ARG A 46 -2.46 -2.45 -13.07
C ARG A 46 -3.95 -2.37 -13.42
N ALA A 47 -4.76 -3.30 -12.94
CA ALA A 47 -6.21 -3.29 -13.16
C ALA A 47 -6.88 -2.03 -12.60
N GLY A 48 -6.34 -1.47 -11.51
CA GLY A 48 -6.79 -0.22 -10.93
C GLY A 48 -6.39 1.04 -11.71
N GLY A 49 -5.48 0.94 -12.68
CA GLY A 49 -5.06 2.05 -13.55
C GLY A 49 -3.63 2.55 -13.35
N CYS A 50 -2.78 1.87 -12.58
CA CYS A 50 -1.36 2.20 -12.53
C CYS A 50 -0.64 1.72 -13.80
N GLY A 51 -0.19 2.65 -14.65
CA GLY A 51 0.57 2.33 -15.87
C GLY A 51 1.95 1.72 -15.58
N ARG A 52 2.61 2.17 -14.51
CA ARG A 52 3.89 1.65 -14.02
C ARG A 52 3.73 1.11 -12.62
N VAL A 53 4.41 0.00 -12.30
CA VAL A 53 4.36 -0.63 -10.97
C VAL A 53 5.78 -0.99 -10.53
N HIS A 54 6.18 -0.53 -9.36
CA HIS A 54 7.44 -0.87 -8.71
C HIS A 54 7.13 -1.76 -7.50
N VAL A 55 7.84 -2.87 -7.36
CA VAL A 55 7.64 -3.82 -6.26
C VAL A 55 8.85 -3.76 -5.33
N VAL A 56 8.64 -3.37 -4.08
CA VAL A 56 9.69 -3.34 -3.06
C VAL A 56 9.75 -4.67 -2.34
N THR A 57 10.90 -5.34 -2.40
CA THR A 57 11.16 -6.63 -1.76
C THR A 57 12.24 -6.50 -0.67
N GLY A 58 12.40 -7.54 0.15
CA GLY A 58 13.24 -7.49 1.36
C GLY A 58 13.72 -8.89 1.76
N ALA A 59 13.20 -9.42 2.86
CA ALA A 59 13.65 -10.68 3.47
C ALA A 59 13.86 -11.85 2.50
N GLU A 60 12.96 -12.04 1.53
CA GLU A 60 13.04 -13.07 0.48
C GLU A 60 12.88 -12.41 -0.90
N ALA A 61 13.80 -11.51 -1.24
CA ALA A 61 13.69 -10.70 -2.45
C ALA A 61 13.71 -11.53 -3.73
N GLU A 62 14.65 -12.46 -3.81
CA GLU A 62 14.86 -13.36 -4.93
C GLU A 62 13.70 -14.34 -5.06
N GLY A 63 13.26 -14.93 -3.95
CA GLY A 63 12.09 -15.81 -3.92
C GLY A 63 10.81 -15.08 -4.35
N ALA A 64 10.55 -13.88 -3.81
CA ALA A 64 9.36 -13.10 -4.15
C ALA A 64 9.34 -12.71 -5.63
N ARG A 65 10.50 -12.32 -6.17
CA ARG A 65 10.67 -12.06 -7.60
C ARG A 65 10.36 -13.30 -8.43
N ALA A 66 11.01 -14.41 -8.15
CA ALA A 66 10.84 -15.65 -8.90
C ALA A 66 9.39 -16.19 -8.82
N ALA A 67 8.73 -16.08 -7.67
CA ALA A 67 7.33 -16.46 -7.52
C ALA A 67 6.40 -15.53 -8.32
N GLY A 68 6.65 -14.21 -8.27
CA GLY A 68 5.91 -13.23 -9.05
C GLY A 68 6.03 -13.45 -10.55
N GLU A 69 7.26 -13.58 -11.05
CA GLU A 69 7.54 -13.77 -12.48
C GLU A 69 6.93 -15.08 -13.01
N ARG A 70 7.02 -16.19 -12.26
CA ARG A 70 6.35 -17.46 -12.61
C ARG A 70 4.84 -17.33 -12.69
N ALA A 71 4.24 -16.46 -11.89
CA ALA A 71 2.81 -16.16 -11.90
C ALA A 71 2.44 -15.02 -12.88
N GLY A 72 3.36 -14.60 -13.75
CA GLY A 72 3.11 -13.58 -14.79
C GLY A 72 3.20 -12.13 -14.33
N ALA A 73 3.73 -11.86 -13.13
CA ALA A 73 3.95 -10.50 -12.67
C ALA A 73 5.15 -9.86 -13.38
N ALA A 74 4.89 -8.82 -14.17
CA ALA A 74 5.90 -8.00 -14.82
C ALA A 74 5.81 -6.55 -14.33
N PRO A 75 6.35 -6.22 -13.14
CA PRO A 75 6.49 -4.82 -12.73
C PRO A 75 7.57 -4.12 -13.57
N GLU A 76 7.55 -2.79 -13.56
CA GLU A 76 8.60 -1.96 -14.17
C GLU A 76 9.95 -2.17 -13.47
N ALA A 77 9.92 -2.32 -12.14
CA ALA A 77 11.11 -2.51 -11.33
C ALA A 77 10.85 -3.41 -10.12
N TRP A 78 11.82 -4.29 -9.87
CA TRP A 78 11.99 -4.98 -8.60
C TRP A 78 13.01 -4.20 -7.75
N VAL A 79 12.56 -3.64 -6.64
CA VAL A 79 13.36 -2.77 -5.77
C VAL A 79 13.73 -3.52 -4.50
N ARG A 80 15.01 -3.88 -4.35
CA ARG A 80 15.48 -4.56 -3.15
C ARG A 80 15.70 -3.55 -2.01
N ASN A 81 15.05 -3.76 -0.87
CA ASN A 81 15.30 -3.04 0.36
C ASN A 81 16.12 -3.90 1.33
N PRO A 82 17.45 -3.71 1.44
CA PRO A 82 18.27 -4.45 2.39
C PRO A 82 17.94 -4.10 3.85
N ALA A 83 17.43 -2.88 4.11
CA ALA A 83 17.07 -2.41 5.45
C ALA A 83 15.60 -2.72 5.81
N TRP A 84 15.01 -3.79 5.26
CA TRP A 84 13.60 -4.15 5.48
C TRP A 84 13.26 -4.40 6.96
N GLU A 85 14.24 -4.82 7.75
CA GLU A 85 14.08 -5.07 9.19
C GLU A 85 13.76 -3.79 9.97
N SER A 86 14.23 -2.63 9.49
CA SER A 86 13.94 -1.31 10.08
C SER A 86 12.47 -0.91 9.96
N GLY A 87 11.66 -1.67 9.21
CA GLY A 87 10.20 -1.54 9.16
C GLY A 87 9.64 -1.04 7.84
N MET A 88 8.34 -0.77 7.81
CA MET A 88 7.64 -0.33 6.60
C MET A 88 8.19 1.00 6.06
N GLY A 89 8.65 1.90 6.95
CA GLY A 89 9.24 3.18 6.58
C GLY A 89 10.44 3.04 5.63
N SER A 90 11.36 2.10 5.88
CA SER A 90 12.51 1.88 4.98
C SER A 90 12.07 1.35 3.61
N SER A 91 11.02 0.54 3.58
CA SER A 91 10.46 -0.01 2.34
C SER A 91 9.75 1.07 1.52
N LEU A 92 9.00 1.97 2.18
CA LEU A 92 8.39 3.12 1.53
C LEU A 92 9.45 4.06 0.94
N ARG A 93 10.54 4.33 1.68
CA ARG A 93 11.66 5.14 1.16
C ARG A 93 12.29 4.50 -0.07
N ALA A 94 12.58 3.21 -0.03
CA ALA A 94 13.13 2.49 -1.18
C ALA A 94 12.20 2.57 -2.39
N GLY A 95 10.89 2.39 -2.18
CA GLY A 95 9.88 2.55 -3.22
C GLY A 95 9.85 3.96 -3.82
N LEU A 96 9.78 5.00 -2.99
CA LEU A 96 9.78 6.40 -3.45
C LEU A 96 11.07 6.77 -4.18
N ALA A 97 12.22 6.33 -3.66
CA ALA A 97 13.52 6.55 -4.31
C ALA A 97 13.58 5.92 -5.70
N SER A 98 12.95 4.76 -5.90
CA SER A 98 12.90 4.10 -7.21
C SER A 98 12.09 4.85 -8.27
N LEU A 99 11.25 5.82 -7.87
CA LEU A 99 10.50 6.67 -8.78
C LEU A 99 11.26 7.95 -9.16
N ALA A 100 12.37 8.27 -8.49
CA ALA A 100 13.18 9.44 -8.81
C ALA A 100 13.71 9.35 -10.25
N GLY A 101 13.60 10.44 -11.01
CA GLY A 101 14.04 10.48 -12.42
C GLY A 101 13.13 9.77 -13.43
N THR A 102 12.08 9.07 -12.99
CA THR A 102 11.14 8.37 -13.90
C THR A 102 10.09 9.30 -14.54
N GLY A 103 9.98 10.53 -14.05
CA GLY A 103 8.94 11.49 -14.46
C GLY A 103 7.57 11.26 -13.80
N ALA A 104 7.40 10.24 -12.95
CA ALA A 104 6.14 10.00 -12.25
C ALA A 104 5.72 11.20 -11.38
N ARG A 105 4.46 11.63 -11.46
CA ARG A 105 3.95 12.81 -10.72
C ARG A 105 3.22 12.46 -9.42
N ALA A 106 2.95 11.17 -9.20
CA ALA A 106 2.40 10.64 -7.96
C ALA A 106 2.74 9.16 -7.78
N ALA A 107 2.66 8.70 -6.54
CA ALA A 107 2.88 7.31 -6.14
C ALA A 107 1.62 6.78 -5.43
N LEU A 108 1.05 5.68 -5.92
CA LEU A 108 0.00 4.94 -5.25
C LEU A 108 0.61 3.75 -4.50
N VAL A 109 0.55 3.78 -3.17
CA VAL A 109 1.16 2.77 -2.29
C VAL A 109 0.12 1.69 -1.92
N LEU A 110 0.49 0.44 -2.14
CA LEU A 110 -0.26 -0.77 -1.81
C LEU A 110 0.59 -1.69 -0.91
N LEU A 111 -0.06 -2.43 -0.02
CA LEU A 111 0.60 -3.53 0.72
C LEU A 111 0.28 -4.86 0.08
N VAL A 112 1.24 -5.79 0.09
CA VAL A 112 1.07 -7.13 -0.49
C VAL A 112 0.03 -8.00 0.26
N ASP A 113 -0.27 -7.68 1.53
CA ASP A 113 -1.07 -8.51 2.42
C ASP A 113 -2.52 -8.06 2.59
N GLN A 114 -3.04 -7.30 1.61
CA GLN A 114 -4.41 -6.77 1.62
C GLN A 114 -5.25 -7.36 0.47
N PRO A 115 -5.60 -8.66 0.51
CA PRO A 115 -6.30 -9.35 -0.58
C PRO A 115 -7.72 -8.84 -0.83
N GLY A 116 -8.31 -8.10 0.12
CA GLY A 116 -9.65 -7.52 0.00
C GLY A 116 -9.73 -6.19 -0.77
N ILE A 117 -8.61 -5.61 -1.20
CA ILE A 117 -8.61 -4.39 -2.02
C ILE A 117 -9.02 -4.74 -3.44
N THR A 118 -9.93 -3.95 -4.01
CA THR A 118 -10.42 -4.14 -5.38
C THR A 118 -9.81 -3.11 -6.35
N PRO A 119 -9.76 -3.42 -7.65
CA PRO A 119 -9.32 -2.47 -8.69
C PRO A 119 -10.11 -1.16 -8.65
N GLU A 120 -11.41 -1.19 -8.34
CA GLU A 120 -12.26 -0.01 -8.24
C GLU A 120 -11.83 0.88 -7.07
N ALA A 121 -11.39 0.30 -5.94
CA ALA A 121 -10.85 1.08 -4.83
C ALA A 121 -9.56 1.81 -5.22
N VAL A 122 -8.69 1.14 -5.99
CA VAL A 122 -7.48 1.74 -6.56
C VAL A 122 -7.85 2.88 -7.52
N ALA A 123 -8.73 2.62 -8.49
CA ALA A 123 -9.16 3.59 -9.48
C ALA A 123 -9.79 4.83 -8.83
N ARG A 124 -10.62 4.65 -7.78
CA ARG A 124 -11.20 5.78 -7.03
C ARG A 124 -10.15 6.63 -6.33
N VAL A 125 -9.12 6.02 -5.75
CA VAL A 125 -8.03 6.77 -5.10
C VAL A 125 -7.17 7.49 -6.14
N LEU A 126 -6.89 6.85 -7.28
CA LEU A 126 -6.18 7.49 -8.40
C LEU A 126 -6.96 8.69 -8.97
N ALA A 127 -8.28 8.59 -9.08
CA ALA A 127 -9.14 9.66 -9.58
C ALA A 127 -9.15 10.92 -8.69
N ALA A 128 -8.68 10.81 -7.43
CA ALA A 128 -8.51 11.96 -6.54
C ALA A 128 -7.23 12.77 -6.83
N TYR A 129 -6.43 12.39 -7.84
CA TYR A 129 -5.25 13.14 -8.25
C TYR A 129 -5.60 14.47 -8.92
N GLU A 130 -5.30 15.57 -8.23
CA GLU A 130 -5.51 16.94 -8.74
C GLU A 130 -4.18 17.64 -9.06
N GLY A 131 -3.03 17.04 -8.70
CA GLY A 131 -1.70 17.61 -8.94
C GLY A 131 -0.63 17.16 -7.92
N PRO A 132 0.62 17.64 -8.03
CA PRO A 132 1.75 17.17 -7.22
C PRO A 132 1.59 17.30 -5.70
N ALA A 133 0.70 18.18 -5.22
CA ALA A 133 0.38 18.35 -3.81
C ALA A 133 -0.77 17.44 -3.31
N THR A 134 -1.29 16.55 -4.14
CA THR A 134 -2.37 15.64 -3.74
C THR A 134 -1.92 14.67 -2.65
N LEU A 135 -2.78 14.49 -1.65
CA LEU A 135 -2.70 13.39 -0.69
C LEU A 135 -4.09 12.78 -0.51
N ALA A 136 -4.24 11.50 -0.87
CA ALA A 136 -5.52 10.80 -0.77
C ALA A 136 -5.33 9.38 -0.23
N ALA A 137 -6.34 8.84 0.45
CA ALA A 137 -6.33 7.48 0.94
C ALA A 137 -7.73 6.88 0.89
N ALA A 138 -7.80 5.56 0.74
CA ALA A 138 -9.04 4.84 0.96
C ALA A 138 -9.48 4.95 2.43
N ALA A 139 -10.79 4.98 2.67
CA ALA A 139 -11.35 4.95 4.02
C ALA A 139 -12.28 3.74 4.21
N TYR A 140 -12.09 3.02 5.31
CA TYR A 140 -12.82 1.81 5.68
C TYR A 140 -13.34 1.99 7.11
N GLY A 141 -14.66 1.92 7.31
CA GLY A 141 -15.26 2.03 8.66
C GLY A 141 -14.88 3.30 9.44
N GLY A 142 -14.59 4.40 8.74
CA GLY A 142 -14.12 5.67 9.35
C GLY A 142 -12.61 5.78 9.53
N GLY A 143 -11.84 4.69 9.40
CA GLY A 143 -10.38 4.68 9.42
C GLY A 143 -9.77 4.83 8.02
N ARG A 144 -8.62 5.49 7.93
CA ARG A 144 -7.84 5.59 6.67
C ARG A 144 -6.98 4.36 6.49
N GLY A 145 -6.82 3.90 5.25
CA GLY A 145 -6.02 2.73 4.90
C GLY A 145 -5.50 2.79 3.47
N HIS A 146 -4.88 1.71 3.02
CA HIS A 146 -4.39 1.58 1.65
C HIS A 146 -5.53 1.22 0.67
N PRO A 147 -5.43 1.61 -0.61
CA PRO A 147 -4.31 2.33 -1.23
C PRO A 147 -4.20 3.79 -0.77
N VAL A 148 -2.97 4.31 -0.75
CA VAL A 148 -2.65 5.71 -0.46
C VAL A 148 -1.99 6.35 -1.67
N LEU A 149 -2.47 7.52 -2.09
CA LEU A 149 -1.90 8.32 -3.17
C LEU A 149 -1.07 9.48 -2.61
N LEU A 150 0.20 9.54 -3.02
CA LEU A 150 1.17 10.56 -2.65
C LEU A 150 1.59 11.33 -3.91
N GLY A 151 1.16 12.58 -4.06
CA GLY A 151 1.70 13.47 -5.08
C GLY A 151 3.20 13.73 -4.87
N ALA A 152 3.93 13.99 -5.95
CA ALA A 152 5.39 14.10 -5.94
C ALA A 152 5.95 15.16 -4.97
N ALA A 153 5.19 16.24 -4.68
CA ALA A 153 5.61 17.26 -3.72
C ALA A 153 5.74 16.73 -2.29
N HIS A 154 5.12 15.58 -1.97
CA HIS A 154 5.17 14.98 -0.65
C HIS A 154 6.31 13.98 -0.46
N TRP A 155 6.94 13.49 -1.52
CA TRP A 155 7.86 12.34 -1.44
C TRP A 155 9.06 12.61 -0.52
N THR A 156 9.70 13.77 -0.64
CA THR A 156 10.84 14.15 0.21
C THR A 156 10.45 14.21 1.69
N GLY A 157 9.33 14.86 2.01
CA GLY A 157 8.85 14.96 3.39
C GLY A 157 8.40 13.61 3.96
N VAL A 158 7.79 12.77 3.14
CA VAL A 158 7.42 11.40 3.50
C VAL A 158 8.63 10.53 3.76
N ALA A 159 9.64 10.62 2.90
CA ALA A 159 10.88 9.88 3.07
C ALA A 159 11.61 10.28 4.36
N ALA A 160 11.73 11.59 4.64
CA ALA A 160 12.37 12.09 5.85
C ALA A 160 11.62 11.66 7.14
N ALA A 161 10.29 11.78 7.17
CA ALA A 161 9.51 11.36 8.33
C ALA A 161 9.57 9.84 8.58
N ALA A 162 9.67 9.04 7.51
CA ALA A 162 9.82 7.59 7.60
C ALA A 162 11.16 7.15 8.21
N GLU A 163 12.16 8.03 8.29
CA GLU A 163 13.46 7.76 8.93
C GLU A 163 13.38 7.77 10.46
N GLY A 164 12.55 8.68 11.01
CA GLY A 164 12.27 8.78 12.44
C GLY A 164 11.30 7.73 12.97
N ASP A 165 10.52 7.09 12.10
CA ASP A 165 9.57 6.03 12.46
C ASP A 165 10.26 4.66 12.66
N ARG A 166 11.28 4.61 13.52
CA ARG A 166 11.89 3.36 13.98
C ARG A 166 10.97 2.72 15.02
N GLY A 167 10.01 1.92 14.58
CA GLY A 167 9.38 0.92 15.46
C GLY A 167 7.86 0.91 15.43
N GLY A 168 7.34 -0.22 14.96
CA GLY A 168 5.91 -0.55 14.92
C GLY A 168 5.66 -1.99 14.52
N ALA A 169 6.50 -2.91 14.98
CA ALA A 169 6.25 -4.33 14.84
C ALA A 169 5.10 -4.74 15.77
N GLY A 170 3.83 -4.51 15.42
CA GLY A 170 2.71 -5.06 16.20
C GLY A 170 1.32 -4.85 15.61
N LEU A 171 0.67 -5.94 15.21
CA LEU A 171 -0.78 -6.15 15.14
C LEU A 171 -0.94 -7.28 16.17
N PRO A 172 -1.80 -7.15 17.18
CA PRO A 172 -1.90 -8.15 18.24
C PRO A 172 -2.22 -9.53 17.67
N ALA A 173 -1.63 -10.57 18.26
CA ALA A 173 -1.92 -11.95 17.97
C ALA A 173 -3.40 -12.23 18.29
N GLY A 174 -4.19 -12.65 17.30
CA GLY A 174 -5.61 -12.96 17.47
C GLY A 174 -6.50 -12.90 16.21
N ALA A 175 -6.05 -12.27 15.12
CA ALA A 175 -6.86 -12.19 13.91
C ALA A 175 -6.88 -13.54 13.15
N ARG A 176 -7.93 -14.34 13.37
CA ARG A 176 -8.30 -15.46 12.49
C ARG A 176 -8.56 -14.92 11.07
N ALA A 177 -8.17 -15.69 10.05
CA ALA A 177 -8.43 -15.39 8.65
C ALA A 177 -9.95 -15.29 8.41
N GLY A 178 -10.49 -14.06 8.38
CA GLY A 178 -11.89 -13.78 8.08
C GLY A 178 -12.18 -13.97 6.58
N GLY A 179 -13.36 -14.52 6.28
CA GLY A 179 -13.84 -14.92 4.95
C GLY A 179 -13.93 -13.79 3.89
N PRO A 180 -14.56 -14.05 2.74
CA PRO A 180 -14.44 -13.22 1.55
C PRO A 180 -14.87 -11.77 1.81
N ALA A 181 -13.98 -10.83 1.48
CA ALA A 181 -14.26 -9.39 1.54
C ALA A 181 -15.47 -9.06 0.66
N ARG A 182 -16.61 -8.77 1.30
CA ARG A 182 -17.80 -8.24 0.60
C ARG A 182 -17.45 -6.87 0.00
N GLY A 183 -17.93 -6.64 -1.23
CA GLY A 183 -17.59 -5.48 -2.06
C GLY A 183 -17.48 -4.16 -1.30
N VAL A 184 -16.29 -3.56 -1.36
CA VAL A 184 -15.92 -2.34 -0.64
C VAL A 184 -16.62 -1.12 -1.26
N ARG A 185 -17.74 -0.71 -0.66
CA ARG A 185 -18.37 0.61 -0.88
C ARG A 185 -18.02 1.51 0.30
N GLY A 186 -17.07 2.42 0.10
CA GLY A 186 -16.67 3.43 1.09
C GLY A 186 -16.12 4.68 0.40
N PRO A 187 -16.33 5.88 0.97
CA PRO A 187 -15.89 7.13 0.36
C PRO A 187 -14.36 7.25 0.37
N VAL A 188 -13.76 7.70 -0.73
CA VAL A 188 -12.37 8.19 -0.73
C VAL A 188 -12.38 9.57 -0.09
N ARG A 189 -11.53 9.77 0.92
CA ARG A 189 -11.42 11.08 1.58
C ARG A 189 -10.15 11.78 1.09
N PRO A 190 -10.26 12.94 0.42
CA PRO A 190 -9.09 13.78 0.20
C PRO A 190 -8.56 14.21 1.57
N VAL A 191 -7.25 14.10 1.77
CA VAL A 191 -6.63 14.60 2.99
C VAL A 191 -6.47 16.11 2.81
N ARG A 192 -7.54 16.87 3.12
CA ARG A 192 -7.47 18.33 3.14
C ARG A 192 -6.63 18.77 4.35
N HIS A 193 -5.51 19.43 4.09
CA HIS A 193 -4.70 20.07 5.12
C HIS A 193 -5.51 21.19 5.79
N ARG A 194 -6.00 20.93 7.01
CA ARG A 194 -6.41 21.99 7.95
C ARG A 194 -5.48 21.94 9.18
N HIS A 195 -4.19 22.22 9.00
CA HIS A 195 -3.29 22.70 10.06
C HIS A 195 -1.89 23.04 9.51
N PRO A 196 -1.14 24.00 10.10
CA PRO A 196 0.10 24.56 9.54
C PRO A 196 1.34 23.68 9.80
N ARG A 197 1.18 22.38 10.10
CA ARG A 197 2.30 21.48 10.34
C ARG A 197 2.64 20.79 9.02
N GLY A 198 3.82 21.12 8.48
CA GLY A 198 4.29 20.78 7.14
C GLY A 198 4.37 19.27 6.80
N PRO A 199 5.01 18.91 5.67
CA PRO A 199 4.90 17.59 5.04
C PRO A 199 5.30 16.39 5.91
N ALA A 200 6.13 16.60 6.95
CA ALA A 200 6.51 15.56 7.92
C ALA A 200 5.34 15.05 8.78
N ALA A 201 4.36 15.89 9.12
CA ALA A 201 3.20 15.49 9.92
C ALA A 201 2.20 14.66 9.08
N ALA A 202 2.01 15.03 7.81
CA ALA A 202 1.18 14.28 6.87
C ALA A 202 1.74 12.87 6.59
N ALA A 203 3.06 12.76 6.50
CA ALA A 203 3.76 11.49 6.41
C ALA A 203 3.61 10.63 7.67
N GLY A 204 3.73 11.25 8.84
CA GLY A 204 3.47 10.60 10.13
C GLY A 204 2.04 10.05 10.22
N ASP A 205 1.05 10.78 9.72
CA ASP A 205 -0.33 10.30 9.64
C ASP A 205 -0.50 9.15 8.64
N VAL A 206 0.06 9.26 7.43
CA VAL A 206 0.02 8.16 6.44
C VAL A 206 0.62 6.87 7.00
N LEU A 207 1.79 6.97 7.64
CA LEU A 207 2.49 5.83 8.26
C LEU A 207 1.76 5.29 9.50
N ARG A 208 1.20 6.18 10.34
CA ARG A 208 0.44 5.79 11.54
C ARG A 208 -0.88 5.09 11.20
N HIS A 209 -1.57 5.53 10.15
CA HIS A 209 -2.81 4.90 9.68
C HIS A 209 -2.54 3.62 8.86
N ALA A 210 -1.38 3.51 8.20
CA ALA A 210 -0.94 2.25 7.58
C ALA A 210 -0.73 1.10 8.58
N ARG A 211 -0.43 1.41 9.85
CA ARG A 211 -0.31 0.42 10.93
C ARG A 211 -1.65 -0.11 11.42
N ALA A 212 -2.69 0.72 11.38
CA ALA A 212 -4.05 0.36 11.77
C ALA A 212 -4.75 -0.34 10.59
N GLY A 213 -4.27 -1.52 10.22
CA GLY A 213 -5.15 -2.46 9.51
C GLY A 213 -6.39 -2.62 10.38
N VAL A 214 -7.51 -2.04 9.95
CA VAL A 214 -8.78 -2.11 10.67
C VAL A 214 -9.11 -3.59 10.83
N ALA A 215 -8.89 -4.12 12.03
CA ALA A 215 -9.51 -5.37 12.42
C ALA A 215 -11.03 -5.14 12.35
N PRO A 216 -11.81 -6.07 11.77
CA PRO A 216 -13.25 -5.99 11.89
C PRO A 216 -13.58 -6.00 13.39
N ARG A 217 -14.21 -4.93 13.87
CA ARG A 217 -14.93 -5.02 15.14
C ARG A 217 -16.17 -5.85 14.86
N ASP A 218 -16.30 -6.96 15.58
CA ASP A 218 -17.52 -7.76 15.59
C ASP A 218 -18.70 -6.83 15.90
N ILE A 219 -19.58 -6.68 14.91
CA ILE A 219 -20.91 -6.13 15.14
C ILE A 219 -21.74 -7.36 15.52
N SER A 220 -21.87 -7.61 16.82
CA SER A 220 -22.86 -8.56 17.33
C SER A 220 -24.23 -8.18 16.76
N PRO A 221 -25.07 -9.16 16.36
CA PRO A 221 -26.45 -8.85 16.01
C PRO A 221 -27.17 -8.42 17.28
N GLU A 222 -27.47 -7.13 17.41
CA GLU A 222 -28.57 -6.72 18.26
C GLU A 222 -29.83 -7.39 17.69
N GLY A 223 -30.29 -8.42 18.38
CA GLY A 223 -31.60 -9.00 18.15
C GLY A 223 -32.67 -7.94 18.45
N PRO A 224 -33.80 -7.95 17.73
CA PRO A 224 -34.86 -6.99 17.98
C PRO A 224 -35.46 -7.23 19.37
N SER A 225 -35.59 -6.13 20.12
CA SER A 225 -36.40 -6.07 21.33
C SER A 225 -37.85 -6.44 21.00
N HIS A 226 -38.38 -7.40 21.74
CA HIS A 226 -39.80 -7.56 22.02
C HIS A 226 -39.97 -7.77 23.53
#